data_AF-S2KX63-F1
#
_entry.id   AF-S2KX63-F1
#
_cell.length_a   1.000
_cell.length_b   1.000
_cell.length_c   1.000
_cell.angle_alpha   90.00
_cell.angle_beta   90.00
_cell.angle_gamma   90.00
#
_symmetry.space_group_name_H-M   'P 1'
#
loop_
_entity.id
_entity.type
_entity.pdbx_description
1 polymer ?
#
loop_
_entity_poly.entity_id
_entity_poly.type
_entity_poly.pdbx_seq_one_letter_code
_entity_poly.pdbx_strand_id
1 'polypeptide(L)'
;MEKQGYVIRLEPDGGTLKNKIQKLQKNFWQNEPVTDVRVSQASRRIREPFFVDLCFTQPKYYNELVSDNDNIESGYTSRMIMYSPSSLRLSEQYSRYHNSDAYNLFERALNTIFDNSETYLESVEREHIIYTLSDTASEYYKNFKADMAQEAEVSRVPEWCRRAAQQSLKLAAIFRLAEYPDNDPNNIISNTEMDSAIAVILQVYEHVKRSVISFNDEKTHQCILRIAKMCCEDLGSEFTAKDVAQSLKTSYSSSIVHDALNYLEYKNFIYEKRTNRVPRRGRPQSKIYVNNIY
;
A
#
# COMPACT_ATOMS: atom_id res chain seq x y z
N MET A 1 0.28 -1.42 -34.55
CA MET A 1 0.93 -0.68 -33.44
C MET A 1 0.24 -1.11 -32.17
N GLU A 2 0.92 -2.03 -31.49
CA GLU A 2 0.43 -2.92 -30.46
C GLU A 2 -0.09 -2.17 -29.23
N LYS A 3 -1.35 -2.39 -28.89
CA LYS A 3 -1.97 -1.96 -27.64
C LYS A 3 -1.77 -3.06 -26.60
N GLN A 4 -0.54 -3.24 -26.14
CA GLN A 4 -0.28 -4.20 -25.06
C GLN A 4 -0.94 -3.68 -23.76
N GLY A 5 -1.46 -4.59 -22.96
CA GLY A 5 -1.75 -4.31 -21.56
C GLY A 5 -0.43 -4.26 -20.82
N TYR A 6 -0.06 -3.10 -20.28
CA TYR A 6 1.24 -2.92 -19.63
C TYR A 6 1.10 -3.02 -18.10
N VAL A 7 2.01 -3.76 -17.48
CA VAL A 7 2.33 -3.61 -16.05
C VAL A 7 3.36 -2.50 -15.94
N ILE A 8 3.06 -1.45 -15.18
CA ILE A 8 4.01 -0.35 -14.93
C ILE A 8 4.52 -0.51 -13.50
N ARG A 9 5.79 -0.87 -13.38
CA ARG A 9 6.54 -0.73 -12.13
C ARG A 9 7.22 0.62 -12.08
N LEU A 10 6.92 1.37 -11.03
CA LEU A 10 7.57 2.63 -10.74
C LEU A 10 8.49 2.45 -9.54
N GLU A 11 9.78 2.73 -9.75
CA GLU A 11 10.82 2.72 -8.73
C GLU A 11 11.45 4.11 -8.67
N PRO A 12 11.04 4.97 -7.72
CA PRO A 12 11.74 6.22 -7.50
C PRO A 12 13.11 5.91 -6.86
N ASP A 13 14.18 6.04 -7.65
CA ASP A 13 15.59 5.94 -7.21
C ASP A 13 15.93 7.05 -6.19
N GLY A 14 15.47 6.88 -4.95
CA GLY A 14 15.86 7.72 -3.82
C GLY A 14 15.55 9.21 -3.95
N GLY A 15 14.50 9.56 -4.69
CA GLY A 15 14.02 10.94 -4.83
C GLY A 15 12.50 11.05 -4.70
N THR A 16 11.98 12.26 -4.53
CA THR A 16 10.55 12.54 -4.70
C THR A 16 10.11 12.04 -6.07
N LEU A 17 8.90 11.48 -6.18
CA LEU A 17 8.31 11.14 -7.48
C LEU A 17 8.41 12.39 -8.37
N LYS A 18 9.37 12.42 -9.30
CA LYS A 18 9.61 13.59 -10.16
C LYS A 18 8.28 13.99 -10.79
N ASN A 19 8.05 15.30 -11.01
CA ASN A 19 6.88 15.82 -11.74
C ASN A 19 6.58 15.05 -13.03
N LYS A 20 7.61 14.46 -13.67
CA LYS A 20 7.47 13.58 -14.83
C LYS A 20 6.73 12.28 -14.53
N ILE A 21 6.96 11.63 -13.39
CA ILE A 21 6.24 10.42 -12.95
C ILE A 21 4.80 10.78 -12.56
N GLN A 22 4.60 11.85 -11.78
CA GLN A 22 3.26 12.37 -11.47
C GLN A 22 2.48 12.73 -12.75
N LYS A 23 3.15 13.27 -13.77
CA LYS A 23 2.56 13.58 -15.08
C LYS A 23 2.28 12.33 -15.92
N LEU A 24 3.19 11.36 -15.95
CA LEU A 24 2.96 10.06 -16.60
C LEU A 24 1.75 9.35 -15.99
N GLN A 25 1.62 9.42 -14.67
CA GLN A 25 0.48 8.90 -13.94
C GLN A 25 -0.78 9.71 -14.25
N LYS A 26 -0.78 11.05 -14.11
CA LYS A 26 -1.92 11.92 -14.43
C LYS A 26 -2.43 11.75 -15.87
N ASN A 27 -1.52 11.64 -16.83
CA ASN A 27 -1.87 11.39 -18.23
C ASN A 27 -2.49 10.00 -18.39
N PHE A 28 -1.88 8.97 -17.79
CA PHE A 28 -2.51 7.64 -17.73
C PHE A 28 -3.94 7.71 -17.13
N TRP A 29 -4.15 8.49 -16.07
CA TRP A 29 -5.44 8.65 -15.39
C TRP A 29 -6.52 9.39 -16.20
N GLN A 30 -6.14 10.18 -17.20
CA GLN A 30 -7.07 10.87 -18.11
C GLN A 30 -7.40 10.04 -19.35
N ASN A 31 -7.01 8.75 -19.39
CA ASN A 31 -6.95 7.94 -20.60
C ASN A 31 -6.08 8.59 -21.69
N GLU A 32 -5.17 9.48 -21.31
CA GLU A 32 -4.21 10.04 -22.25
C GLU A 32 -3.09 9.03 -22.49
N PRO A 33 -2.81 8.71 -23.75
CA PRO A 33 -1.75 7.79 -24.08
C PRO A 33 -0.40 8.29 -23.56
N VAL A 34 0.24 7.47 -22.71
CA VAL A 34 1.60 7.71 -22.27
C VAL A 34 2.54 7.28 -23.40
N THR A 35 3.34 8.21 -23.91
CA THR A 35 4.33 7.93 -24.95
C THR A 35 5.72 7.95 -24.33
N ASP A 36 6.38 6.80 -24.26
CA ASP A 36 7.81 6.71 -23.93
C ASP A 36 8.60 6.87 -25.24
N VAL A 37 9.14 8.06 -25.46
CA VAL A 37 9.95 8.39 -26.63
C VAL A 37 11.41 8.10 -26.28
N ARG A 38 11.96 7.01 -26.82
CA ARG A 38 13.38 6.67 -26.70
C ARG A 38 14.10 6.95 -28.00
N VAL A 39 15.33 7.46 -27.90
CA VAL A 39 16.14 7.87 -29.07
C VAL A 39 16.64 6.65 -29.86
N SER A 40 16.88 5.53 -29.20
CA SER A 40 17.49 4.32 -29.78
C SER A 40 16.53 3.13 -29.93
N GLN A 41 15.26 3.27 -29.55
CA GLN A 41 14.26 2.20 -29.59
C GLN A 41 12.93 2.74 -30.10
N ALA A 42 12.09 1.86 -30.66
CA ALA A 42 10.74 2.24 -31.07
C ALA A 42 9.98 2.89 -29.91
N SER A 43 9.36 4.05 -30.20
CA SER A 43 8.55 4.78 -29.22
C SER A 43 7.35 3.91 -28.82
N ARG A 44 7.14 3.75 -27.51
CA ARG A 44 6.06 2.92 -26.96
C ARG A 44 4.91 3.80 -26.52
N ARG A 45 3.67 3.44 -26.87
CA ARG A 45 2.46 4.20 -26.52
C ARG A 45 1.53 3.33 -25.69
N ILE A 46 1.47 3.60 -24.40
CA ILE A 46 0.63 2.90 -23.43
C ILE A 46 -0.73 3.61 -23.38
N ARG A 47 -1.82 2.90 -23.70
CA ARG A 47 -3.19 3.46 -23.69
C ARG A 47 -4.03 3.02 -22.50
N GLU A 48 -3.89 1.77 -22.05
CA GLU A 48 -4.80 1.13 -21.07
C GLU A 48 -4.06 0.06 -20.23
N PRO A 49 -3.16 0.42 -19.28
CA PRO A 49 -2.54 -0.54 -18.38
C PRO A 49 -3.58 -1.04 -17.36
N PHE A 50 -3.66 -2.37 -17.19
CA PHE A 50 -4.65 -3.01 -16.32
C PHE A 50 -4.16 -3.18 -14.87
N PHE A 51 -2.85 -3.03 -14.62
CA PHE A 51 -2.22 -3.21 -13.32
C PHE A 51 -1.01 -2.28 -13.14
N VAL A 52 -0.92 -1.60 -12.00
CA VAL A 52 0.17 -0.65 -11.68
C VAL A 52 0.69 -0.95 -10.28
N ASP A 53 1.98 -1.23 -10.18
CA ASP A 53 2.69 -1.38 -8.92
C ASP A 53 3.70 -0.24 -8.71
N LEU A 54 3.85 0.16 -7.45
CA LEU A 54 4.73 1.24 -7.06
C LEU A 54 5.59 0.74 -5.90
N CYS A 55 6.87 0.51 -6.20
CA CYS A 55 7.84 0.00 -5.26
C CYS A 55 8.68 1.15 -4.71
N PHE A 56 8.65 1.34 -3.39
CA PHE A 56 9.46 2.35 -2.72
C PHE A 56 10.65 1.73 -2.02
N THR A 57 11.83 1.88 -2.59
CA THR A 57 13.10 1.46 -1.97
C THR A 57 13.45 2.28 -0.72
N GLN A 58 12.92 3.49 -0.59
CA GLN A 58 13.06 4.35 0.59
C GLN A 58 11.67 4.66 1.21
N PRO A 59 11.42 4.29 2.48
CA PRO A 59 10.12 4.53 3.12
C PRO A 59 9.74 6.02 3.25
N LYS A 60 10.72 6.94 3.19
CA LYS A 60 10.49 8.39 3.23
C LYS A 60 9.56 8.88 2.13
N TYR A 61 9.82 8.51 0.88
CA TYR A 61 9.03 8.95 -0.26
C TYR A 61 7.67 8.28 -0.31
N TYR A 62 7.56 7.06 0.22
CA TYR A 62 6.27 6.43 0.46
C TYR A 62 5.42 7.29 1.40
N ASN A 63 6.00 7.72 2.51
CA ASN A 63 5.27 8.48 3.54
C ASN A 63 4.83 9.84 3.07
N GLU A 64 5.69 10.54 2.34
CA GLU A 64 5.32 11.79 1.66
C GLU A 64 4.13 11.58 0.73
N LEU A 65 4.13 10.49 -0.05
CA LEU A 65 3.04 10.20 -0.99
C LEU A 65 1.70 9.90 -0.30
N VAL A 66 1.71 9.04 0.73
CA VAL A 66 0.47 8.60 1.41
C VAL A 66 -0.07 9.59 2.44
N SER A 67 0.76 10.54 2.89
CA SER A 67 0.33 11.59 3.83
C SER A 67 -0.09 12.88 3.12
N ASP A 68 0.07 12.96 1.81
CA ASP A 68 -0.33 14.11 1.01
C ASP A 68 -1.84 14.08 0.75
N ASN A 69 -2.53 15.07 1.29
CA ASN A 69 -3.99 15.19 1.19
C ASN A 69 -4.47 15.25 -0.27
N ASP A 70 -3.72 15.85 -1.19
CA ASP A 70 -4.10 15.92 -2.61
C ASP A 70 -4.08 14.52 -3.25
N ASN A 71 -3.12 13.67 -2.83
CA ASN A 71 -3.04 12.28 -3.28
C ASN A 71 -4.12 11.40 -2.63
N ILE A 72 -4.50 11.68 -1.39
CA ILE A 72 -5.59 10.99 -0.70
C ILE A 72 -6.93 11.33 -1.35
N GLU A 73 -7.24 12.63 -1.51
CA GLU A 73 -8.52 13.11 -2.05
C GLU A 73 -8.72 12.73 -3.52
N SER A 74 -7.63 12.69 -4.30
CA SER A 74 -7.69 12.19 -5.69
C SER A 74 -7.87 10.67 -5.78
N GLY A 75 -7.75 9.94 -4.66
CA GLY A 75 -7.77 8.48 -4.59
C GLY A 75 -6.57 7.83 -5.27
N TYR A 76 -5.48 8.59 -5.47
CA TYR A 76 -4.31 8.18 -6.24
C TYR A 76 -3.60 6.96 -5.64
N THR A 77 -3.38 6.97 -4.33
CA THR A 77 -2.70 5.89 -3.58
C THR A 77 -3.50 4.60 -3.56
N SER A 78 -4.84 4.71 -3.54
CA SER A 78 -5.76 3.57 -3.46
C SER A 78 -5.82 2.70 -4.72
N ARG A 79 -5.38 3.24 -5.85
CA ARG A 79 -5.48 2.58 -7.17
C ARG A 79 -4.23 1.80 -7.56
N MET A 80 -3.18 1.84 -6.74
CA MET A 80 -1.91 1.16 -6.96
C MET A 80 -1.64 0.12 -5.88
N ILE A 81 -0.94 -0.95 -6.27
CA ILE A 81 -0.31 -1.84 -5.29
C ILE A 81 1.01 -1.18 -4.90
N MET A 82 1.00 -0.48 -3.76
CA MET A 82 2.17 0.21 -3.25
C MET A 82 2.82 -0.63 -2.16
N TYR A 83 4.13 -0.82 -2.22
CA TYR A 83 4.85 -1.53 -1.18
C TYR A 83 6.24 -0.92 -0.96
N SER A 84 6.72 -1.02 0.29
CA SER A 84 8.09 -0.69 0.65
C SER A 84 8.75 -1.95 1.22
N PRO A 85 9.68 -2.59 0.49
CA PRO A 85 10.42 -3.73 1.01
C PRO A 85 11.26 -3.29 2.21
N SER A 86 11.24 -4.08 3.29
CA SER A 86 11.97 -3.76 4.51
C SER A 86 13.48 -3.80 4.27
N SER A 87 14.19 -2.78 4.76
CA SER A 87 15.67 -2.75 4.79
C SER A 87 16.28 -3.93 5.53
N LEU A 88 15.61 -4.45 6.57
CA LEU A 88 16.06 -5.60 7.36
C LEU A 88 16.07 -6.92 6.57
N ARG A 89 15.36 -7.00 5.44
CA ARG A 89 15.40 -8.17 4.54
C ARG A 89 16.35 -7.99 3.36
N LEU A 90 16.93 -6.81 3.17
CA LEU A 90 17.90 -6.56 2.10
C LEU A 90 19.35 -6.85 2.55
N SER A 91 19.60 -6.96 3.86
CA SER A 91 20.91 -7.29 4.42
C SER A 91 21.17 -8.79 4.56
N GLU A 92 20.12 -9.62 4.52
CA GLU A 92 20.32 -11.01 4.18
C GLU A 92 20.76 -10.98 2.73
N GLN A 93 22.05 -11.26 2.49
CA GLN A 93 22.50 -11.76 1.20
C GLN A 93 21.55 -12.90 0.86
N TYR A 94 20.48 -12.61 0.11
CA TYR A 94 19.72 -13.66 -0.53
C TYR A 94 20.80 -14.45 -1.23
N SER A 95 21.03 -15.66 -0.74
CA SER A 95 21.78 -16.62 -1.52
C SER A 95 21.07 -16.55 -2.87
N ARG A 96 21.84 -16.33 -3.94
CA ARG A 96 21.34 -16.43 -5.30
C ARG A 96 21.01 -17.91 -5.56
N TYR A 97 20.21 -18.52 -4.70
CA TYR A 97 19.55 -19.77 -4.93
C TYR A 97 18.50 -19.47 -5.99
N HIS A 98 19.00 -19.44 -7.23
CA HIS A 98 18.18 -19.53 -8.40
C HIS A 98 17.54 -20.91 -8.37
N ASN A 99 16.37 -21.00 -7.72
CA ASN A 99 15.48 -22.12 -7.97
C ASN A 99 15.06 -22.00 -9.43
N SER A 100 15.77 -22.71 -10.30
CA SER A 100 15.58 -22.68 -11.76
C SER A 100 14.15 -23.04 -12.12
N ASP A 101 13.52 -23.95 -11.36
CA ASP A 101 12.15 -24.38 -11.63
C ASP A 101 11.15 -23.26 -11.32
N ALA A 102 11.32 -22.58 -10.18
CA ALA A 102 10.49 -21.41 -9.84
C ALA A 102 10.68 -20.26 -10.84
N TYR A 103 11.91 -20.03 -11.30
CA TYR A 103 12.20 -19.01 -12.32
C TYR A 103 11.55 -19.38 -13.67
N ASN A 104 11.69 -20.63 -14.11
CA ASN A 104 11.11 -21.12 -15.35
C ASN A 104 9.58 -21.07 -15.31
N LEU A 105 8.96 -21.40 -14.17
CA LEU A 105 7.51 -21.27 -13.97
C LEU A 105 7.06 -19.81 -14.05
N PHE A 106 7.82 -18.91 -13.42
CA PHE A 106 7.55 -17.47 -13.47
C PHE A 106 7.70 -16.91 -14.89
N GLU A 107 8.76 -17.27 -15.60
CA GLU A 107 9.00 -16.85 -16.99
C GLU A 107 7.88 -17.36 -17.92
N ARG A 108 7.45 -18.62 -17.77
CA ARG A 108 6.30 -19.16 -18.52
C ARG A 108 5.03 -18.38 -18.24
N ALA A 109 4.69 -18.15 -16.97
CA ALA A 109 3.51 -17.38 -16.58
C ALA A 109 3.54 -15.96 -17.17
N LEU A 110 4.69 -15.30 -17.19
CA LEU A 110 4.84 -13.98 -17.81
C LEU A 110 4.64 -14.02 -19.33
N ASN A 111 5.28 -14.97 -20.02
CA ASN A 111 5.13 -15.12 -21.47
C ASN A 111 3.68 -15.40 -21.84
N THR A 112 3.00 -16.28 -21.10
CA THR A 112 1.56 -16.56 -21.26
C THR A 112 0.70 -15.29 -21.16
N ILE A 113 0.95 -14.42 -20.18
CA ILE A 113 0.24 -13.13 -20.05
C ILE A 113 0.53 -12.23 -21.28
N PHE A 114 1.78 -12.18 -21.74
CA PHE A 114 2.16 -11.34 -22.89
C PHE A 114 1.60 -11.86 -24.21
N ASP A 115 1.68 -13.16 -24.48
CA ASP A 115 1.18 -13.79 -25.70
C ASP A 115 -0.34 -13.60 -25.85
N ASN A 116 -1.09 -13.70 -24.74
CA ASN A 116 -2.51 -13.37 -24.70
C ASN A 116 -2.78 -11.90 -25.05
N SER A 117 -1.87 -10.99 -24.69
CA SER A 117 -2.00 -9.59 -25.06
C SER A 117 -1.68 -9.32 -26.54
N GLU A 118 -0.78 -10.09 -27.15
CA GLU A 118 -0.36 -9.96 -28.56
C GLU A 118 -1.37 -10.57 -29.54
N THR A 119 -1.92 -11.74 -29.21
CA THR A 119 -2.95 -12.42 -30.03
C THR A 119 -4.21 -11.53 -30.20
N TYR A 120 -4.49 -10.68 -29.21
CA TYR A 120 -5.57 -9.69 -29.22
C TYR A 120 -5.35 -8.48 -30.14
N LEU A 121 -4.16 -8.34 -30.74
CA LEU A 121 -3.79 -7.19 -31.57
C LEU A 121 -4.00 -7.45 -33.06
N GLU A 122 -4.12 -8.71 -33.45
CA GLU A 122 -4.41 -9.13 -34.82
C GLU A 122 -5.92 -9.24 -35.11
N SER A 123 -6.76 -9.42 -34.08
CA SER A 123 -8.21 -9.41 -34.22
C SER A 123 -8.79 -7.97 -34.16
N VAL A 124 -9.60 -7.62 -35.16
CA VAL A 124 -10.14 -6.26 -35.34
C VAL A 124 -11.23 -5.92 -34.31
N GLU A 125 -11.77 -6.92 -33.62
CA GLU A 125 -12.75 -6.76 -32.54
C GLU A 125 -12.12 -7.08 -31.19
N ARG A 126 -12.01 -6.05 -30.35
CA ARG A 126 -11.61 -6.16 -28.94
C ARG A 126 -12.74 -6.83 -28.15
N GLU A 127 -12.84 -8.14 -28.16
CA GLU A 127 -13.74 -8.83 -27.22
C GLU A 127 -13.14 -8.73 -25.81
N HIS A 128 -13.87 -8.15 -24.87
CA HIS A 128 -13.39 -8.14 -23.49
C HIS A 128 -13.58 -9.53 -22.90
N ILE A 129 -12.49 -10.18 -22.43
CA ILE A 129 -12.61 -11.39 -21.62
C ILE A 129 -13.25 -11.00 -20.29
N ILE A 130 -14.42 -11.59 -20.00
CA ILE A 130 -15.12 -11.39 -18.74
C ILE A 130 -14.87 -12.61 -17.86
N TYR A 131 -14.20 -12.38 -16.74
CA TYR A 131 -14.04 -13.39 -15.69
C TYR A 131 -15.20 -13.34 -14.70
N THR A 132 -15.67 -14.51 -14.28
CA THR A 132 -16.68 -14.65 -13.23
C THR A 132 -16.08 -15.36 -12.02
N LEU A 133 -16.54 -15.04 -10.82
CA LEU A 133 -16.09 -15.75 -9.62
C LEU A 133 -16.93 -17.01 -9.44
N SER A 134 -16.28 -18.11 -9.04
CA SER A 134 -17.00 -19.23 -8.42
C SER A 134 -17.72 -18.79 -7.15
N ASP A 135 -18.74 -19.53 -6.71
CA ASP A 135 -19.53 -19.18 -5.52
C ASP A 135 -18.66 -19.03 -4.27
N THR A 136 -17.73 -19.97 -4.07
CA THR A 136 -16.77 -19.92 -2.95
C THR A 136 -15.80 -18.73 -3.06
N ALA A 137 -15.27 -18.44 -4.26
CA ALA A 137 -14.42 -17.26 -4.47
C ALA A 137 -15.18 -15.95 -4.23
N SER A 138 -16.46 -15.90 -4.60
CA SER A 138 -17.37 -14.78 -4.36
C SER A 138 -17.57 -14.53 -2.86
N GLU A 139 -17.69 -15.60 -2.07
CA GLU A 139 -17.76 -15.51 -0.61
C GLU A 139 -16.45 -14.96 0.00
N TYR A 140 -15.30 -15.51 -0.42
CA TYR A 140 -13.99 -15.02 0.03
C TYR A 140 -13.80 -13.53 -0.27
N TYR A 141 -14.15 -13.11 -1.49
CA TYR A 141 -14.11 -11.71 -1.88
C TYR A 141 -15.02 -10.83 -1.01
N LYS A 142 -16.27 -11.25 -0.75
CA LYS A 142 -17.22 -10.48 0.07
C LYS A 142 -16.73 -10.32 1.51
N ASN A 143 -16.22 -11.40 2.11
CA ASN A 143 -15.69 -11.37 3.47
C ASN A 143 -14.47 -10.44 3.54
N PHE A 144 -13.50 -10.62 2.64
CA PHE A 144 -12.32 -9.76 2.59
C PHE A 144 -12.66 -8.28 2.36
N LYS A 145 -13.65 -7.99 1.51
CA LYS A 145 -14.15 -6.62 1.29
C LYS A 145 -14.75 -6.02 2.57
N ALA A 146 -15.49 -6.80 3.34
CA ALA A 146 -16.06 -6.35 4.60
C ALA A 146 -14.96 -6.08 5.64
N ASP A 147 -13.99 -7.00 5.78
CA ASP A 147 -12.86 -6.84 6.69
C ASP A 147 -12.05 -5.59 6.36
N MET A 148 -11.77 -5.34 5.07
CA MET A 148 -11.02 -4.16 4.66
C MET A 148 -11.80 -2.86 4.77
N ALA A 149 -13.13 -2.91 4.72
CA ALA A 149 -13.97 -1.76 5.04
C ALA A 149 -13.90 -1.41 6.53
N GLN A 150 -13.89 -2.40 7.42
CA GLN A 150 -13.71 -2.19 8.86
C GLN A 150 -12.31 -1.64 9.17
N GLU A 151 -11.27 -2.20 8.56
CA GLU A 151 -9.90 -1.71 8.72
C GLU A 151 -9.76 -0.26 8.21
N ALA A 152 -10.49 0.11 7.16
CA ALA A 152 -10.47 1.49 6.65
C ALA A 152 -10.97 2.52 7.68
N GLU A 153 -11.76 2.13 8.68
CA GLU A 153 -12.23 3.05 9.73
C GLU A 153 -11.12 3.43 10.72
N VAL A 154 -10.11 2.57 10.87
CA VAL A 154 -9.01 2.74 11.84
C VAL A 154 -7.64 2.95 11.19
N SER A 155 -7.52 2.67 9.90
CA SER A 155 -6.28 2.78 9.14
C SER A 155 -5.93 4.23 8.80
N ARG A 156 -4.62 4.54 8.80
CA ARG A 156 -4.09 5.82 8.29
C ARG A 156 -4.08 5.92 6.76
N VAL A 157 -4.40 4.83 6.06
CA VAL A 157 -4.57 4.79 4.60
C VAL A 157 -5.96 4.25 4.23
N PRO A 158 -7.03 4.91 4.69
CA PRO A 158 -8.40 4.38 4.61
C PRO A 158 -8.83 4.12 3.16
N GLU A 159 -8.45 5.00 2.23
CA GLU A 159 -8.76 4.83 0.81
C GLU A 159 -8.08 3.59 0.20
N TRP A 160 -6.85 3.29 0.61
CA TRP A 160 -6.15 2.10 0.16
C TRP A 160 -6.88 0.83 0.62
N CYS A 161 -7.26 0.78 1.91
CA CYS A 161 -8.03 -0.33 2.47
C CYS A 161 -9.35 -0.54 1.71
N ARG A 162 -10.10 0.53 1.42
CA ARG A 162 -11.37 0.43 0.66
C ARG A 162 -11.20 -0.13 -0.76
N ARG A 163 -10.02 0.04 -1.37
CA ARG A 163 -9.72 -0.48 -2.72
C ARG A 163 -8.99 -1.81 -2.72
N ALA A 164 -8.45 -2.27 -1.59
CA ALA A 164 -7.69 -3.52 -1.48
C ALA A 164 -8.45 -4.72 -2.08
N ALA A 165 -9.75 -4.83 -1.79
CA ALA A 165 -10.60 -5.87 -2.38
C ALA A 165 -10.73 -5.77 -3.91
N GLN A 166 -10.81 -4.56 -4.47
CA GLN A 166 -10.83 -4.41 -5.93
C GLN A 166 -9.48 -4.82 -6.54
N GLN A 167 -8.36 -4.58 -5.84
CA GLN A 167 -7.04 -5.00 -6.31
C GLN A 167 -6.86 -6.52 -6.25
N SER A 168 -7.41 -7.20 -5.23
CA SER A 168 -7.37 -8.67 -5.18
C SER A 168 -8.14 -9.30 -6.34
N LEU A 169 -9.28 -8.73 -6.77
CA LEU A 169 -9.99 -9.21 -7.97
C LEU A 169 -9.13 -9.13 -9.24
N LYS A 170 -8.42 -8.01 -9.42
CA LYS A 170 -7.53 -7.84 -10.58
C LYS A 170 -6.39 -8.85 -10.55
N LEU A 171 -5.78 -9.07 -9.38
CA LEU A 171 -4.74 -10.08 -9.20
C LEU A 171 -5.26 -11.49 -9.48
N ALA A 172 -6.44 -11.84 -8.97
CA ALA A 172 -7.03 -13.15 -9.20
C ALA A 172 -7.29 -13.40 -10.70
N ALA A 173 -7.75 -12.38 -11.45
CA ALA A 173 -7.89 -12.47 -12.90
C ALA A 173 -6.55 -12.64 -13.63
N ILE A 174 -5.48 -11.98 -13.15
CA ILE A 174 -4.12 -12.17 -13.68
C ILE A 174 -3.62 -13.59 -13.41
N PHE A 175 -3.85 -14.12 -12.21
CA PHE A 175 -3.48 -15.51 -11.88
C PHE A 175 -4.22 -16.50 -12.76
N ARG A 176 -5.53 -16.28 -12.98
CA ARG A 176 -6.33 -17.09 -13.90
C ARG A 176 -5.76 -17.09 -15.31
N LEU A 177 -5.47 -15.90 -15.85
CA LEU A 177 -4.90 -15.75 -17.19
C LEU A 177 -3.51 -16.42 -17.30
N ALA A 178 -2.69 -16.31 -16.25
CA ALA A 178 -1.35 -16.86 -16.23
C ALA A 178 -1.33 -18.40 -16.21
N GLU A 179 -2.29 -19.02 -15.52
CA GLU A 179 -2.39 -20.48 -15.41
C GLU A 179 -3.17 -21.11 -16.57
N TYR A 180 -4.13 -20.39 -17.16
CA TYR A 180 -5.06 -20.92 -18.17
C TYR A 180 -5.12 -20.01 -19.43
N PRO A 181 -4.07 -20.04 -20.28
CA PRO A 181 -3.96 -19.18 -21.47
C PRO A 181 -5.05 -19.40 -22.52
N ASP A 182 -5.57 -20.62 -22.66
CA ASP A 182 -6.34 -21.04 -23.84
C ASP A 182 -7.82 -20.57 -23.80
N ASN A 183 -8.16 -19.55 -23.01
CA ASN A 183 -9.54 -19.18 -22.66
C ASN A 183 -10.34 -20.42 -22.24
N ASP A 184 -10.26 -20.77 -20.95
CA ASP A 184 -11.25 -21.68 -20.37
C ASP A 184 -12.66 -21.18 -20.77
N PRO A 185 -13.49 -22.01 -21.42
CA PRO A 185 -14.80 -21.57 -21.92
C PRO A 185 -15.69 -20.95 -20.84
N ASN A 186 -15.41 -21.20 -19.56
CA ASN A 186 -16.19 -20.64 -18.46
C ASN A 186 -15.57 -19.38 -17.83
N ASN A 187 -14.28 -19.10 -18.06
CA ASN A 187 -13.55 -17.97 -17.46
C ASN A 187 -13.85 -17.79 -15.95
N ILE A 188 -13.90 -18.89 -15.21
CA ILE A 188 -14.24 -18.90 -13.78
C ILE A 188 -12.96 -18.77 -12.94
N ILE A 189 -12.91 -17.76 -12.10
CA ILE A 189 -11.90 -17.62 -11.03
C ILE A 189 -12.30 -18.54 -9.87
N SER A 190 -11.40 -19.47 -9.60
CA SER A 190 -11.48 -20.45 -8.52
C SER A 190 -11.23 -19.82 -7.13
N ASN A 191 -11.58 -20.57 -6.09
CA ASN A 191 -11.29 -20.18 -4.72
C ASN A 191 -9.78 -20.10 -4.41
N THR A 192 -8.95 -20.93 -5.07
CA THR A 192 -7.49 -20.94 -4.88
C THR A 192 -6.82 -19.68 -5.44
N GLU A 193 -7.24 -19.23 -6.63
CA GLU A 193 -6.73 -17.99 -7.24
C GLU A 193 -7.14 -16.77 -6.41
N MET A 194 -8.39 -16.75 -5.93
CA MET A 194 -8.90 -15.65 -5.11
C MET A 194 -8.22 -15.59 -3.73
N ASP A 195 -8.04 -16.73 -3.06
CA ASP A 195 -7.35 -16.82 -1.77
C ASP A 195 -5.89 -16.38 -1.89
N SER A 196 -5.19 -16.83 -2.93
CA SER A 196 -3.81 -16.41 -3.22
C SER A 196 -3.71 -14.90 -3.48
N ALA A 197 -4.68 -14.33 -4.21
CA ALA A 197 -4.71 -12.90 -4.49
C ALA A 197 -4.95 -12.08 -3.21
N ILE A 198 -5.84 -12.56 -2.32
CA ILE A 198 -6.06 -11.94 -1.00
C ILE A 198 -4.79 -12.01 -0.16
N ALA A 199 -4.12 -13.16 -0.10
CA ALA A 199 -2.87 -13.34 0.64
C ALA A 199 -1.79 -12.35 0.17
N VAL A 200 -1.64 -12.16 -1.14
CA VAL A 200 -0.70 -11.17 -1.70
C VAL A 200 -1.09 -9.74 -1.28
N ILE A 201 -2.37 -9.38 -1.36
CA ILE A 201 -2.82 -8.04 -0.93
C ILE A 201 -2.60 -7.82 0.56
N LEU A 202 -2.84 -8.82 1.41
CA LEU A 202 -2.57 -8.74 2.85
C LEU A 202 -1.08 -8.54 3.13
N GLN A 203 -0.21 -9.23 2.39
CA GLN A 203 1.24 -9.02 2.51
C GLN A 203 1.63 -7.60 2.08
N VAL A 204 1.09 -7.10 0.96
CA VAL A 204 1.29 -5.70 0.54
C VAL A 204 0.79 -4.75 1.62
N TYR A 205 -0.36 -5.03 2.22
CA TYR A 205 -0.92 -4.20 3.29
C TYR A 205 0.01 -4.13 4.51
N GLU A 206 0.71 -5.21 4.86
CA GLU A 206 1.76 -5.14 5.89
C GLU A 206 2.87 -4.17 5.53
N HIS A 207 3.29 -4.12 4.26
CA HIS A 207 4.27 -3.14 3.79
C HIS A 207 3.74 -1.72 3.88
N VAL A 208 2.49 -1.50 3.47
CA VAL A 208 1.79 -0.22 3.55
C VAL A 208 1.67 0.27 5.00
N LYS A 209 1.24 -0.60 5.92
CA LYS A 209 1.18 -0.27 7.35
C LYS A 209 2.57 0.10 7.87
N ARG A 210 3.57 -0.72 7.59
CA ARG A 210 4.95 -0.48 8.05
C ARG A 210 5.53 0.80 7.52
N SER A 211 5.28 1.17 6.27
CA SER A 211 5.81 2.42 5.74
C SER A 211 5.13 3.63 6.38
N VAL A 212 3.80 3.66 6.50
CA VAL A 212 3.08 4.73 7.24
C VAL A 212 3.55 4.84 8.70
N ILE A 213 3.92 3.72 9.30
CA ILE A 213 4.46 3.60 10.65
C ILE A 213 5.98 3.88 10.69
N SER A 214 6.69 3.80 9.57
CA SER A 214 8.14 3.94 9.48
C SER A 214 8.51 5.39 9.71
N PHE A 215 8.88 5.69 10.95
CA PHE A 215 9.56 6.92 11.30
C PHE A 215 10.89 6.96 10.56
N ASN A 216 10.91 7.64 9.42
CA ASN A 216 12.16 7.94 8.72
C ASN A 216 13.05 8.90 9.53
N ASP A 217 12.50 9.50 10.58
CA ASP A 217 13.24 10.25 11.57
C ASP A 217 13.55 9.36 12.77
N GLU A 218 14.80 8.91 12.85
CA GLU A 218 15.38 8.19 14.00
C GLU A 218 15.01 8.88 15.33
N LYS A 219 14.95 10.22 15.36
CA LYS A 219 14.55 10.95 16.58
C LYS A 219 13.12 10.64 17.00
N THR A 220 12.19 10.48 16.07
CA THR A 220 10.80 10.16 16.42
C THR A 220 10.67 8.72 16.91
N HIS A 221 11.40 7.78 16.30
CA HIS A 221 11.46 6.40 16.81
C HIS A 221 12.04 6.33 18.23
N GLN A 222 13.16 7.02 18.48
CA GLN A 222 13.76 7.12 19.81
C GLN A 222 12.82 7.79 20.81
N CYS A 223 12.04 8.79 20.38
CA CYS A 223 11.03 9.43 21.22
C CYS A 223 9.93 8.43 21.63
N ILE A 224 9.45 7.59 20.71
CA ILE A 224 8.45 6.55 21.01
C ILE A 224 8.99 5.54 22.01
N LEU A 225 10.19 5.00 21.78
CA LEU A 225 10.82 4.07 22.72
C LEU A 225 10.99 4.71 24.09
N ARG A 226 11.34 6.01 24.12
CA ARG A 226 11.47 6.75 25.38
C ARG A 226 10.13 6.90 26.09
N ILE A 227 9.06 7.27 25.39
CA ILE A 227 7.72 7.39 25.99
C ILE A 227 7.20 6.02 26.43
N ALA A 228 7.38 4.97 25.63
CA ALA A 228 7.00 3.60 26.01
C ALA A 228 7.74 3.13 27.26
N LYS A 229 9.05 3.41 27.36
CA LYS A 229 9.84 3.16 28.57
C LYS A 229 9.31 3.96 29.76
N MET A 230 8.99 5.24 29.56
CA MET A 230 8.34 6.05 30.58
C MET A 230 6.99 5.46 31.00
N CYS A 231 6.18 4.92 30.09
CA CYS A 231 4.94 4.20 30.44
C CYS A 231 5.18 2.94 31.29
N CYS A 232 6.31 2.25 31.11
CA CYS A 232 6.67 1.12 31.96
C CYS A 232 7.21 1.55 33.33
N GLU A 233 7.98 2.64 33.40
CA GLU A 233 8.79 2.98 34.58
C GLU A 233 8.25 4.15 35.41
N ASP A 234 7.79 5.21 34.75
CA ASP A 234 7.69 6.56 35.34
C ASP A 234 6.27 7.14 35.27
N LEU A 235 5.52 6.82 34.21
CA LEU A 235 4.17 7.31 33.97
C LEU A 235 3.20 6.34 34.63
N GLY A 236 2.44 6.85 35.59
CA GLY A 236 1.38 6.09 36.24
C GLY A 236 0.23 5.69 35.30
N SER A 237 -0.88 5.26 35.88
CA SER A 237 -2.06 4.84 35.13
C SER A 237 -2.67 5.94 34.25
N GLU A 238 -2.46 7.22 34.60
CA GLU A 238 -2.91 8.36 33.81
C GLU A 238 -1.82 9.43 33.74
N PHE A 239 -1.66 10.05 32.57
CA PHE A 239 -0.72 11.13 32.35
C PHE A 239 -1.22 12.11 31.29
N THR A 240 -0.70 13.33 31.26
CA THR A 240 -1.09 14.31 30.22
C THR A 240 -0.04 14.40 29.12
N ALA A 241 -0.50 14.72 27.90
CA ALA A 241 0.39 15.01 26.77
C ALA A 241 1.40 16.12 27.10
N LYS A 242 0.98 17.08 27.94
CA LYS A 242 1.80 18.22 28.34
C LYS A 242 2.93 17.79 29.29
N ASP A 243 2.67 16.87 30.21
CA ASP A 243 3.69 16.39 31.16
C ASP A 243 4.76 15.59 30.43
N VAL A 244 4.36 14.75 29.47
CA VAL A 244 5.29 14.01 28.61
C VAL A 244 6.12 14.99 27.76
N ALA A 245 5.49 15.97 27.12
CA ALA A 245 6.20 16.99 26.33
C ALA A 245 7.15 17.84 27.18
N GLN A 246 6.78 18.14 28.43
CA GLN A 246 7.63 18.90 29.35
C GLN A 246 8.83 18.09 29.82
N SER A 247 8.66 16.79 30.08
CA SER A 247 9.74 15.87 30.45
C SER A 247 10.75 15.69 29.31
N LEU A 248 10.27 15.68 28.07
CA LEU A 248 11.06 15.42 26.87
C LEU A 248 11.57 16.68 26.15
N LYS A 249 11.26 17.88 26.66
CA LYS A 249 11.49 19.17 25.99
C LYS A 249 12.93 19.46 25.60
N THR A 250 13.91 18.87 26.29
CA THR A 250 15.34 19.09 26.06
C THR A 250 15.86 18.29 24.88
N SER A 251 15.17 17.21 24.52
CA SER A 251 15.64 16.22 23.53
C SER A 251 14.75 16.16 22.30
N TYR A 252 13.47 16.52 22.43
CA TYR A 252 12.47 16.41 21.37
C TYR A 252 11.59 17.66 21.29
N SER A 253 11.22 18.05 20.07
CA SER A 253 10.22 19.11 19.87
C SER A 253 8.83 18.61 20.27
N SER A 254 7.92 19.53 20.59
CA SER A 254 6.54 19.18 20.92
C SER A 254 5.81 18.46 19.78
N SER A 255 6.19 18.71 18.52
CA SER A 255 5.62 17.99 17.36
C SER A 255 6.02 16.51 17.38
N ILE A 256 7.30 16.21 17.59
CA ILE A 256 7.81 14.83 17.65
C ILE A 256 7.15 14.05 18.80
N VAL A 257 6.98 14.70 19.96
CA VAL A 257 6.29 14.08 21.11
C VAL A 257 4.82 13.82 20.79
N HIS A 258 4.16 14.73 20.08
CA HIS A 258 2.77 14.53 19.68
C HIS A 258 2.60 13.36 18.71
N ASP A 259 3.47 13.26 17.70
CA ASP A 259 3.48 12.15 16.75
C ASP A 259 3.74 10.81 17.44
N ALA A 260 4.67 10.79 18.41
CA ALA A 260 4.97 9.61 19.20
C ALA A 260 3.80 9.16 20.09
N LEU A 261 3.07 10.10 20.70
CA LEU A 261 1.87 9.80 21.49
C LEU A 261 0.73 9.27 20.62
N ASN A 262 0.46 9.89 19.47
CA ASN A 262 -0.55 9.43 18.52
C ASN A 262 -0.24 7.99 18.05
N TYR A 263 1.04 7.65 17.90
CA TYR A 263 1.46 6.29 17.55
C TYR A 263 1.17 5.27 18.67
N LEU A 264 1.52 5.60 19.91
CA LEU A 264 1.24 4.72 21.04
C LEU A 264 -0.27 4.52 21.25
N GLU A 265 -1.07 5.56 20.97
CA GLU A 265 -2.53 5.48 21.00
C GLU A 265 -3.06 4.54 19.92
N TYR A 266 -2.60 4.71 18.68
CA TYR A 266 -2.97 3.82 17.57
C TYR A 266 -2.60 2.35 17.84
N LYS A 267 -1.47 2.11 18.51
CA LYS A 267 -1.04 0.76 18.90
C LYS A 267 -1.72 0.22 20.16
N ASN A 268 -2.70 0.93 20.70
CA ASN A 268 -3.46 0.53 21.89
C ASN A 268 -2.57 0.36 23.15
N PHE A 269 -1.38 0.97 23.15
CA PHE A 269 -0.53 1.03 24.34
C PHE A 269 -1.02 2.11 25.32
N ILE A 270 -1.70 3.13 24.80
CA ILE A 270 -2.32 4.21 25.58
C ILE A 270 -3.67 4.55 24.96
N TYR A 271 -4.57 5.22 25.69
CA TYR A 271 -5.85 5.70 25.13
C TYR A 271 -6.20 7.09 25.64
N GLU A 272 -6.75 7.95 24.79
CA GLU A 272 -7.30 9.23 25.25
C GLU A 272 -8.51 9.03 26.17
N LYS A 273 -8.41 9.54 27.40
CA LYS A 273 -9.49 9.52 28.37
C LYS A 273 -10.60 10.46 27.91
N ARG A 274 -11.75 9.89 27.50
CA ARG A 274 -12.95 10.68 27.17
C ARG A 274 -13.36 11.52 28.37
N THR A 275 -13.24 12.83 28.25
CA THR A 275 -13.72 13.78 29.26
C THR A 275 -15.06 14.36 28.79
N ASN A 276 -16.14 14.08 29.52
CA ASN A 276 -17.48 14.63 29.25
C ASN A 276 -17.60 16.15 29.56
N ARG A 277 -16.54 16.92 29.37
CA ARG A 277 -16.47 18.30 29.85
C ARG A 277 -16.78 19.30 28.74
N VAL A 278 -17.76 20.16 29.04
CA VAL A 278 -18.19 21.28 28.20
C VAL A 278 -16.98 22.17 27.85
N PRO A 279 -16.74 22.52 26.58
CA PRO A 279 -15.63 23.36 26.18
C PRO A 279 -15.73 24.72 26.88
N ARG A 280 -14.78 25.01 27.78
CA ARG A 280 -14.65 26.34 28.40
C ARG A 280 -13.87 27.27 27.48
N ARG A 281 -14.26 28.54 27.40
CA ARG A 281 -13.50 29.60 26.71
C ARG A 281 -12.09 29.70 27.32
N GLY A 282 -11.05 29.40 26.53
CA GLY A 282 -9.65 29.44 26.96
C GLY A 282 -8.74 28.55 26.09
N ARG A 283 -7.46 28.46 26.46
CA ARG A 283 -6.47 27.59 25.80
C ARG A 283 -6.95 26.12 25.89
N PRO A 284 -6.83 25.32 24.80
CA PRO A 284 -7.22 23.91 24.83
C PRO A 284 -6.55 23.20 26.00
N GLN A 285 -7.34 22.45 26.78
CA GLN A 285 -6.77 21.59 27.83
C GLN A 285 -5.98 20.46 27.16
N SER A 286 -4.84 20.10 27.75
CA SER A 286 -4.01 19.01 27.22
C SER A 286 -4.74 17.68 27.31
N LYS A 287 -4.65 16.87 26.25
CA LYS A 287 -5.15 15.49 26.24
C LYS A 287 -4.61 14.72 27.44
N ILE A 288 -5.49 13.92 28.06
CA ILE A 288 -5.15 12.99 29.14
C ILE A 288 -5.17 11.60 28.54
N TYR A 289 -4.07 10.87 28.70
CA TYR A 289 -3.93 9.50 28.26
C TYR A 289 -3.99 8.54 29.46
N VAL A 290 -4.63 7.40 29.25
CA VAL A 290 -4.59 6.25 30.16
C VAL A 290 -3.53 5.29 29.62
N ASN A 291 -2.66 4.82 30.51
CA ASN A 291 -1.63 3.85 30.20
C ASN A 291 -2.24 2.43 30.15
N ASN A 292 -2.04 1.70 29.06
CA ASN A 292 -2.55 0.34 28.83
C ASN A 292 -1.41 -0.67 28.60
N ILE A 293 -0.20 -0.38 29.10
CA ILE A 293 0.96 -1.28 28.95
C ILE A 293 0.95 -2.43 30.01
N TYR A 294 -0.17 -2.65 30.70
CA TYR A 294 -0.32 -3.69 31.72
C TYR A 294 -1.60 -4.52 31.52
#